data_AF-A0A6I1QSP8-F1
#
_entry.id   AF-A0A6I1QSP8-F1
#
_cell.length_a   1.000
_cell.length_b   1.000
_cell.length_c   1.000
_cell.angle_alpha   90.00
_cell.angle_beta   90.00
_cell.angle_gamma   90.00
#
_symmetry.space_group_name_H-M   'P 1'
#
loop_
_entity.id
_entity.type
_entity.pdbx_description
1 polymer ?
#
loop_
_entity_poly.entity_id
_entity_poly.type
_entity_poly.pdbx_seq_one_letter_code
_entity_poly.pdbx_strand_id
1 'polypeptide(L)'
;MNTVKHRYSAEIQRTRGLLELAAALYDTSLSFQTERAAEQAIQTESRVGYSLTLALTATREKGVSFSFAADGFRELQAVSRGKLSLGWINPSVAATMAFRGKGLFSKRQPIRTIAVFPSYDVMAFAVHESTGITSLDQIRRERIPLRVSTGTISKAWVKYSPTMFTVSAVMKAAGFTFANLRQWGGKIQSVTRPSHPDRREALEKGTINAVFDEGIKSWGQTAIDAGFRYLPVEGAMLKKLTAIGYRASVLPTSRFPALPSDVPTVDFSGWPMVVNAAMPEDVAYALCEAIEARKALMPTDNFKPLDMAQLCANDQEAPYDVPLHRGAKRFYLEKGYLKSGL
;
A
#
# COMPACT_ATOMS: atom_id res chain seq x y z
N MET A 1 2.87 11.60 46.07
CA MET A 1 2.19 12.19 44.89
C MET A 1 0.82 11.55 44.75
N ASN A 2 -0.26 12.28 45.02
CA ASN A 2 -1.62 11.80 44.82
C ASN A 2 -1.86 11.62 43.32
N THR A 3 -1.93 10.38 42.85
CA THR A 3 -2.47 10.07 41.53
C THR A 3 -3.95 10.46 41.54
N VAL A 4 -4.26 11.60 40.93
CA VAL A 4 -5.64 12.02 40.68
C VAL A 4 -6.31 10.90 39.87
N LYS A 5 -7.21 10.14 40.52
CA LYS A 5 -8.00 9.10 39.85
C LYS A 5 -9.03 9.81 38.95
N HIS A 6 -8.67 10.04 37.70
CA HIS A 6 -9.60 10.54 36.69
C HIS A 6 -10.69 9.49 36.43
N ARG A 7 -11.88 9.72 37.00
CA ARG A 7 -13.05 8.87 36.74
C ARG A 7 -13.75 9.39 35.48
N TYR A 8 -13.63 8.65 34.39
CA TYR A 8 -14.45 8.89 33.19
C TYR A 8 -15.94 8.73 33.52
N SER A 9 -16.82 9.41 32.77
CA SER A 9 -18.26 9.15 32.86
C SER A 9 -18.52 7.66 32.54
N ALA A 10 -19.52 7.06 33.19
CA ALA A 10 -19.81 5.63 33.00
C ALA A 10 -20.14 5.29 31.54
N GLU A 11 -20.69 6.26 30.79
CA GLU A 11 -20.94 6.14 29.36
C GLU A 11 -19.63 6.07 28.55
N ILE A 12 -18.67 6.98 28.80
CA ILE A 12 -17.36 6.94 28.15
C ILE A 12 -16.62 5.63 28.46
N GLN A 13 -16.71 5.14 29.70
CA GLN A 13 -16.10 3.85 30.09
C GLN A 13 -16.67 2.69 29.27
N ARG A 14 -18.00 2.60 29.15
CA ARG A 14 -18.67 1.54 28.38
C ARG A 14 -18.36 1.65 26.88
N THR A 15 -18.43 2.85 26.31
CA THR A 15 -18.13 3.09 24.90
C THR A 15 -16.67 2.75 24.58
N ARG A 16 -15.73 3.14 25.45
CA ARG A 16 -14.32 2.73 25.32
C ARG A 16 -14.18 1.21 25.41
N GLY A 17 -14.87 0.57 26.37
CA GLY A 17 -14.88 -0.89 26.48
C GLY A 17 -15.36 -1.59 25.20
N LEU A 18 -16.38 -1.05 24.52
CA LEU A 18 -16.85 -1.56 23.22
C LEU A 18 -15.80 -1.39 22.11
N LEU A 19 -15.06 -0.28 22.09
CA LEU A 19 -13.98 -0.06 21.11
C LEU A 19 -12.79 -1.00 21.35
N GLU A 20 -12.41 -1.22 22.61
CA GLU A 20 -11.35 -2.18 22.95
C GLU A 20 -11.81 -3.61 22.61
N LEU A 21 -13.09 -3.96 22.83
CA LEU A 21 -13.66 -5.24 22.38
C LEU A 21 -13.60 -5.37 20.86
N ALA A 22 -13.94 -4.30 20.13
CA ALA A 22 -13.89 -4.29 18.68
C ALA A 22 -12.45 -4.43 18.14
N ALA A 23 -11.47 -3.77 18.77
CA ALA A 23 -10.05 -3.98 18.47
C ALA A 23 -9.63 -5.42 18.80
N ALA A 24 -10.06 -5.96 19.94
CA ALA A 24 -9.75 -7.31 20.38
C ALA A 24 -10.33 -8.41 19.47
N LEU A 25 -11.33 -8.12 18.63
CA LEU A 25 -11.75 -9.04 17.57
C LEU A 25 -10.62 -9.34 16.56
N TYR A 26 -9.64 -8.44 16.46
CA TYR A 26 -8.42 -8.60 15.67
C TYR A 26 -7.18 -8.94 16.52
N ASP A 27 -7.15 -8.64 17.84
CA ASP A 27 -6.01 -8.96 18.73
C ASP A 27 -6.09 -10.36 19.38
N THR A 28 -7.30 -10.88 19.62
CA THR A 28 -7.45 -12.24 20.15
C THR A 28 -6.97 -13.22 19.09
N SER A 29 -6.28 -14.29 19.48
CA SER A 29 -5.74 -15.36 18.62
C SER A 29 -6.82 -16.22 17.95
N LEU A 30 -7.90 -15.58 17.51
CA LEU A 30 -8.89 -16.08 16.58
C LEU A 30 -8.40 -16.00 15.13
N SER A 31 -7.15 -15.61 14.89
CA SER A 31 -6.39 -16.21 13.81
C SER A 31 -6.21 -17.69 14.08
N PHE A 32 -6.91 -18.54 13.33
CA PHE A 32 -6.43 -19.91 13.24
C PHE A 32 -5.05 -19.85 12.58
N GLN A 33 -4.05 -20.50 13.18
CA GLN A 33 -2.83 -20.82 12.46
C GLN A 33 -3.26 -21.71 11.30
N THR A 34 -3.39 -21.11 10.12
CA THR A 34 -3.63 -21.87 8.92
C THR A 34 -2.25 -22.41 8.53
N GLU A 35 -1.98 -23.69 8.75
CA GLU A 35 -0.98 -24.37 7.93
C GLU A 35 -1.58 -24.47 6.52
N ARG A 36 -1.35 -23.46 5.68
CA ARG A 36 -1.41 -23.72 4.24
C ARG A 36 -0.21 -24.60 3.95
N ALA A 37 -0.47 -25.78 3.40
CA ALA A 37 0.38 -26.97 3.40
C ALA A 37 1.76 -26.85 2.68
N ALA A 38 2.40 -25.68 2.61
CA ALA A 38 3.63 -25.49 1.87
C ALA A 38 4.59 -24.40 2.38
N GLU A 39 4.27 -23.60 3.43
CA GLU A 39 5.06 -22.37 3.65
C GLU A 39 5.95 -22.30 4.89
N GLN A 40 5.81 -23.18 5.90
CA GLN A 40 6.54 -23.03 7.19
C GLN A 40 6.51 -21.59 7.77
N ALA A 41 5.54 -20.77 7.37
CA ALA A 41 5.38 -19.38 7.76
C ALA A 41 4.00 -19.21 8.39
N ILE A 42 3.98 -18.87 9.68
CA ILE A 42 2.74 -18.62 10.43
C ILE A 42 2.09 -17.35 9.87
N GLN A 43 0.83 -17.45 9.48
CA GLN A 43 0.04 -16.31 9.03
C GLN A 43 -1.16 -16.11 9.95
N THR A 44 -1.45 -14.83 10.23
CA THR A 44 -2.54 -14.39 11.10
C THR A 44 -3.68 -13.90 10.22
N GLU A 45 -4.73 -14.70 10.02
CA GLU A 45 -5.98 -14.28 9.36
C GLU A 45 -7.06 -13.92 10.42
N SER A 46 -8.00 -13.02 10.14
CA SER A 46 -9.10 -12.71 11.10
C SER A 46 -10.33 -13.58 10.87
N ARG A 47 -10.93 -14.14 11.93
CA ARG A 47 -12.19 -14.93 11.87
C ARG A 47 -13.38 -14.16 11.33
N VAL A 48 -13.41 -12.84 11.53
CA VAL A 48 -14.46 -11.96 11.02
C VAL A 48 -14.16 -11.45 9.61
N GLY A 49 -13.04 -11.88 9.02
CA GLY A 49 -12.54 -11.40 7.74
C GLY A 49 -12.04 -9.95 7.81
N TYR A 50 -11.95 -9.31 6.64
CA TYR A 50 -11.42 -7.95 6.48
C TYR A 50 -12.51 -6.86 6.49
N SER A 51 -13.79 -7.25 6.58
CA SER A 51 -14.92 -6.31 6.53
C SER A 51 -15.79 -6.46 7.77
N LEU A 52 -15.65 -5.52 8.70
CA LEU A 52 -16.47 -5.42 9.91
C LEU A 52 -17.20 -4.08 9.93
N THR A 53 -18.53 -4.09 10.12
CA THR A 53 -19.29 -2.86 10.35
C THR A 53 -19.44 -2.63 11.85
N LEU A 54 -18.83 -1.56 12.36
CA LEU A 54 -18.95 -1.12 13.74
C LEU A 54 -19.73 0.19 13.78
N ALA A 55 -20.79 0.24 14.60
CA ALA A 55 -21.57 1.45 14.80
C ALA A 55 -21.68 1.74 16.31
N LEU A 56 -21.09 2.86 16.73
CA LEU A 56 -21.35 3.44 18.04
C LEU A 56 -22.49 4.45 17.89
N THR A 57 -23.69 4.07 18.32
CA THR A 57 -24.87 4.94 18.23
C THR A 57 -25.15 5.54 19.60
N ALA A 58 -24.94 6.85 19.74
CA ALA A 58 -25.42 7.58 20.90
C ALA A 58 -26.92 7.85 20.73
N THR A 59 -27.73 7.58 21.75
CA THR A 59 -29.17 7.91 21.74
C THR A 59 -29.43 9.42 21.97
N ARG A 60 -28.38 10.25 22.04
CA ARG A 60 -28.42 11.70 22.23
C ARG A 60 -27.69 12.42 21.10
N GLU A 61 -28.24 13.57 20.69
CA GLU A 61 -28.06 14.23 19.38
C GLU A 61 -26.66 14.79 19.03
N LYS A 62 -25.64 14.66 19.88
CA LYS A 62 -24.30 15.21 19.59
C LYS A 62 -23.28 14.09 19.37
N GLY A 63 -22.96 13.83 18.11
CA GLY A 63 -21.92 12.87 17.73
C GLY A 63 -21.44 13.06 16.30
N VAL A 64 -20.23 12.57 16.02
CA VAL A 64 -19.70 12.41 14.65
C VAL A 64 -19.77 10.93 14.31
N SER A 65 -20.33 10.58 13.17
CA SER A 65 -20.23 9.22 12.63
C SER A 65 -18.87 9.06 11.96
N PHE A 66 -18.14 8.01 12.31
CA PHE A 66 -16.81 7.74 11.75
C PHE A 66 -16.80 6.37 11.09
N SER A 67 -16.28 6.31 9.86
CA SER A 67 -16.15 5.07 9.08
C SER A 67 -14.76 4.97 8.49
N PHE A 68 -14.15 3.79 8.66
CA PHE A 68 -12.81 3.48 8.23
C PHE A 68 -12.86 2.39 7.16
N ALA A 69 -11.97 2.49 6.17
CA ALA A 69 -11.63 1.36 5.32
C ALA A 69 -10.12 1.36 5.07
N ALA A 70 -9.60 0.22 4.66
CA ALA A 70 -8.25 0.07 4.17
C ALA A 70 -8.30 -0.51 2.75
N ASP A 71 -7.20 -0.38 1.99
CA ASP A 71 -7.01 -0.78 0.58
C ASP A 71 -6.99 0.42 -0.38
N GLY A 72 -7.09 0.17 -1.69
CA GLY A 72 -6.68 1.10 -2.74
C GLY A 72 -7.76 2.05 -3.25
N PHE A 73 -8.06 1.90 -4.54
CA PHE A 73 -8.78 2.93 -5.29
C PHE A 73 -10.27 3.07 -4.96
N ARG A 74 -10.93 2.01 -4.50
CA ARG A 74 -12.37 2.05 -4.20
C ARG A 74 -12.63 2.84 -2.93
N GLU A 75 -11.77 2.65 -1.94
CA GLU A 75 -11.81 3.32 -0.65
C GLU A 75 -11.51 4.81 -0.83
N LEU A 76 -10.50 5.14 -1.66
CA LEU A 76 -10.25 6.52 -2.09
C LEU A 76 -11.46 7.19 -2.74
N GLN A 77 -12.18 6.48 -3.62
CA GLN A 77 -13.40 7.01 -4.23
C GLN A 77 -14.50 7.24 -3.20
N ALA A 78 -14.63 6.36 -2.21
CA ALA A 78 -15.64 6.47 -1.16
C ALA A 78 -15.32 7.63 -0.20
N VAL A 79 -14.06 7.80 0.22
CA VAL A 79 -13.59 8.94 1.02
C VAL A 79 -13.79 10.27 0.27
N SER A 80 -13.41 10.31 -1.01
CA SER A 80 -13.59 11.50 -1.85
C SER A 80 -15.06 11.93 -1.95
N ARG A 81 -16.00 10.96 -1.99
CA ARG A 81 -17.45 11.21 -2.05
C ARG A 81 -18.10 11.42 -0.68
N GLY A 82 -17.33 11.40 0.42
CA GLY A 82 -17.86 11.52 1.78
C GLY A 82 -18.65 10.30 2.26
N LYS A 83 -18.54 9.15 1.58
CA LYS A 83 -19.16 7.89 2.01
C LYS A 83 -18.35 7.19 3.11
N LEU A 84 -17.05 7.42 3.13
CA LEU A 84 -16.14 7.00 4.18
C LEU A 84 -15.46 8.21 4.82
N SER A 85 -15.18 8.14 6.11
CA SER A 85 -14.51 9.23 6.84
C SER A 85 -13.00 9.19 6.63
N LEU A 86 -12.39 8.01 6.70
CA LEU A 86 -10.95 7.79 6.53
C LEU A 86 -10.68 6.51 5.73
N GLY A 87 -9.72 6.59 4.82
CA GLY A 87 -9.16 5.46 4.10
C GLY A 87 -7.68 5.27 4.45
N TRP A 88 -7.26 4.06 4.83
CA TRP A 88 -5.84 3.72 5.01
C TRP A 88 -5.34 3.00 3.77
N ILE A 89 -4.68 3.76 2.90
CA ILE A 89 -4.49 3.39 1.51
C ILE A 89 -3.10 2.79 1.30
N ASN A 90 -3.02 1.72 0.51
CA ASN A 90 -1.76 1.22 -0.04
C ASN A 90 -1.79 1.40 -1.57
N PRO A 91 -0.79 2.03 -2.21
CA PRO A 91 0.31 2.83 -1.66
C PRO A 91 0.04 4.35 -1.75
N SER A 92 1.02 5.16 -1.38
CA SER A 92 0.98 6.63 -1.47
C SER A 92 0.70 7.19 -2.86
N VAL A 93 1.17 6.50 -3.91
CA VAL A 93 0.91 6.93 -5.29
C VAL A 93 -0.59 6.83 -5.66
N ALA A 94 -1.35 5.92 -5.07
CA ALA A 94 -2.80 5.83 -5.33
C ALA A 94 -3.53 7.10 -4.85
N ALA A 95 -3.18 7.59 -3.66
CA ALA A 95 -3.70 8.85 -3.12
C ALA A 95 -3.23 10.05 -3.97
N THR A 96 -1.97 10.03 -4.43
CA THR A 96 -1.41 11.06 -5.32
C THR A 96 -2.18 11.17 -6.63
N MET A 97 -2.49 10.03 -7.27
CA MET A 97 -3.31 9.97 -8.48
C MET A 97 -4.69 10.57 -8.25
N ALA A 98 -5.34 10.23 -7.14
CA ALA A 98 -6.65 10.79 -6.77
C ALA A 98 -6.58 12.31 -6.59
N PHE A 99 -5.63 12.80 -5.80
CA PHE A 99 -5.45 14.23 -5.55
C PHE A 99 -5.18 15.03 -6.83
N ARG A 100 -4.37 14.49 -7.75
CA ARG A 100 -4.04 15.14 -9.03
C ARG A 100 -5.09 14.96 -10.13
N GLY A 101 -6.06 14.06 -9.95
CA GLY A 101 -7.02 13.72 -11.00
C GLY A 101 -6.36 12.98 -12.16
N LYS A 102 -5.60 11.93 -11.82
CA LYS A 102 -4.88 11.05 -12.75
C LYS A 102 -5.23 9.59 -12.49
N GLY A 103 -4.73 8.72 -13.35
CA GLY A 103 -4.95 7.28 -13.26
C GLY A 103 -6.43 6.92 -13.38
N LEU A 104 -7.01 6.33 -12.33
CA LEU A 104 -8.45 6.01 -12.28
C LEU A 104 -9.34 7.27 -12.22
N PHE A 105 -8.80 8.40 -11.79
CA PHE A 105 -9.58 9.62 -11.53
C PHE A 105 -9.43 10.59 -12.70
N SER A 106 -10.57 11.05 -13.24
CA SER A 106 -10.60 12.06 -14.31
C SER A 106 -10.58 13.50 -13.80
N LYS A 107 -10.80 13.72 -12.50
CA LYS A 107 -10.82 15.03 -11.85
C LYS A 107 -10.07 14.94 -10.53
N ARG A 108 -9.51 16.07 -10.07
CA ARG A 108 -8.88 16.17 -8.75
C ARG A 108 -9.90 15.80 -7.66
N GLN A 109 -9.51 14.93 -6.76
CA GLN A 109 -10.33 14.54 -5.61
C GLN A 109 -9.99 15.43 -4.40
N PRO A 110 -10.99 15.90 -3.63
CA PRO A 110 -10.78 16.75 -2.46
C PRO A 110 -10.35 15.90 -1.25
N ILE A 111 -9.18 15.27 -1.33
CA ILE A 111 -8.63 14.45 -0.23
C ILE A 111 -7.44 15.15 0.44
N ARG A 112 -7.18 14.81 1.70
CA ARG A 112 -6.03 15.27 2.50
C ARG A 112 -5.45 14.12 3.30
N THR A 113 -4.15 14.19 3.59
CA THR A 113 -3.44 13.19 4.38
C THR A 113 -3.56 13.51 5.86
N ILE A 114 -3.80 12.50 6.70
CA ILE A 114 -3.69 12.60 8.17
C ILE A 114 -2.30 12.17 8.61
N ALA A 115 -1.83 11.01 8.14
CA ALA A 115 -0.55 10.41 8.47
C ALA A 115 -0.13 9.47 7.33
N VAL A 116 1.17 9.21 7.15
CA VAL A 116 1.66 8.16 6.25
C VAL A 116 2.46 7.14 7.02
N PHE A 117 1.93 5.92 7.13
CA PHE A 117 2.62 4.85 7.84
C PHE A 117 3.81 4.33 7.03
N PRO A 118 4.95 4.06 7.69
CA PRO A 118 6.18 3.72 7.00
C PRO A 118 6.12 2.31 6.41
N SER A 119 6.30 2.23 5.10
CA SER A 119 6.47 1.00 4.33
C SER A 119 7.32 1.31 3.11
N TYR A 120 8.55 0.82 3.07
CA TYR A 120 9.35 0.89 1.85
C TYR A 120 8.93 -0.24 0.91
N ASP A 121 8.51 0.12 -0.30
CA ASP A 121 8.23 -0.82 -1.37
C ASP A 121 8.41 -0.20 -2.76
N VAL A 122 8.66 -1.06 -3.74
CA VAL A 122 8.87 -0.67 -5.13
C VAL A 122 8.28 -1.70 -6.07
N MET A 123 7.95 -1.25 -7.29
CA MET A 123 7.53 -2.19 -8.33
C MET A 123 8.75 -2.90 -8.91
N ALA A 124 8.65 -4.21 -9.08
CA ALA A 124 9.72 -5.02 -9.64
C ALA A 124 9.24 -5.82 -10.85
N PHE A 125 10.08 -5.81 -11.90
CA PHE A 125 9.83 -6.52 -13.15
C PHE A 125 10.98 -7.47 -13.41
N ALA A 126 10.85 -8.72 -12.97
CA ALA A 126 11.89 -9.73 -13.09
C ALA A 126 11.64 -10.62 -14.31
N VAL A 127 12.70 -11.02 -15.00
CA VAL A 127 12.70 -12.01 -16.08
C VAL A 127 13.87 -12.97 -15.91
N HIS A 128 13.67 -14.24 -16.26
CA HIS A 128 14.74 -15.24 -16.18
C HIS A 128 15.84 -14.92 -17.21
N GLU A 129 17.11 -15.08 -16.84
CA GLU A 129 18.24 -14.68 -17.69
C GLU A 129 18.28 -15.42 -19.04
N SER A 130 17.81 -16.68 -19.07
CA SER A 130 17.72 -17.48 -20.32
C SER A 130 16.79 -16.88 -21.38
N THR A 131 15.98 -15.88 -21.04
CA THR A 131 15.18 -15.14 -22.02
C THR A 131 16.00 -14.18 -22.88
N GLY A 132 17.22 -13.82 -22.44
CA GLY A 132 18.04 -12.79 -23.09
C GLY A 132 17.48 -11.37 -22.97
N ILE A 133 16.41 -11.17 -22.18
CA ILE A 133 15.75 -9.88 -22.02
C ILE A 133 16.49 -9.02 -21.02
N THR A 134 16.85 -7.80 -21.42
CA THR A 134 17.58 -6.83 -20.60
C THR A 134 16.83 -5.53 -20.36
N SER A 135 15.71 -5.32 -21.06
CA SER A 135 14.85 -4.13 -20.88
C SER A 135 13.38 -4.45 -21.13
N LEU A 136 12.48 -3.66 -20.53
CA LEU A 136 11.04 -3.79 -20.78
C LEU A 136 10.67 -3.47 -22.24
N ASP A 137 11.34 -2.51 -22.87
CA ASP A 137 11.07 -2.13 -24.27
C ASP A 137 11.48 -3.24 -25.26
N GLN A 138 12.48 -4.05 -24.93
CA GLN A 138 12.87 -5.23 -25.72
C GLN A 138 11.71 -6.22 -25.86
N ILE A 139 10.96 -6.47 -24.78
CA ILE A 139 9.79 -7.38 -24.78
C ILE A 139 8.82 -6.97 -25.88
N ARG A 140 8.58 -5.66 -26.04
CA ARG A 140 7.67 -5.13 -27.07
C ARG A 140 8.27 -5.13 -28.47
N ARG A 141 9.55 -4.78 -28.61
CA ARG A 141 10.24 -4.71 -29.90
C ARG A 141 10.31 -6.08 -30.56
N GLU A 142 10.67 -7.10 -29.78
CA GLU A 142 10.90 -8.46 -30.24
C GLU A 142 9.68 -9.37 -30.07
N ARG A 143 8.60 -8.87 -29.43
CA ARG A 143 7.33 -9.60 -29.21
C ARG A 143 7.54 -10.92 -28.46
N ILE A 144 8.38 -10.88 -27.42
CA ILE A 144 8.82 -12.08 -26.71
C ILE A 144 7.67 -12.63 -25.85
N PRO A 145 7.25 -13.90 -26.03
CA PRO A 145 6.28 -14.52 -25.14
C PRO A 145 6.89 -14.79 -23.77
N LEU A 146 6.17 -14.38 -22.73
CA LEU A 146 6.55 -14.61 -21.34
C LEU A 146 5.52 -15.50 -20.64
N ARG A 147 6.01 -16.35 -19.74
CA ARG A 147 5.23 -17.05 -18.71
C ARG A 147 5.33 -16.21 -17.43
N VAL A 148 4.43 -15.26 -17.29
CA VAL A 148 4.46 -14.23 -16.24
C VAL A 148 3.65 -14.68 -15.04
N SER A 149 4.24 -14.64 -13.83
CA SER A 149 3.52 -14.63 -12.57
C SER A 149 3.23 -13.19 -12.13
N THR A 150 1.98 -12.88 -11.80
CA THR A 150 1.55 -11.54 -11.34
C THR A 150 0.26 -11.66 -10.53
N GLY A 151 -0.29 -10.56 -10.04
CA GLY A 151 -1.59 -10.57 -9.35
C GLY A 151 -2.77 -10.95 -10.26
N THR A 152 -3.98 -10.86 -9.71
CA THR A 152 -5.20 -11.17 -10.46
C THR A 152 -5.41 -10.19 -11.62
N ILE A 153 -5.54 -10.68 -12.86
CA ILE A 153 -5.63 -9.84 -14.07
C ILE A 153 -7.06 -9.61 -14.57
N SER A 154 -8.09 -9.85 -13.75
CA SER A 154 -9.46 -9.54 -14.14
C SER A 154 -9.63 -8.03 -14.39
N LYS A 155 -10.60 -7.64 -15.23
CA LYS A 155 -10.86 -6.22 -15.55
C LYS A 155 -11.04 -5.36 -14.29
N ALA A 156 -11.67 -5.90 -13.25
CA ALA A 156 -11.87 -5.20 -11.99
C ALA A 156 -10.54 -4.99 -11.24
N TRP A 157 -9.72 -6.03 -11.13
CA TRP A 157 -8.45 -5.95 -10.42
C TRP A 157 -7.45 -5.03 -11.12
N VAL A 158 -7.27 -5.14 -12.43
CA VAL A 158 -6.40 -4.23 -13.21
C VAL A 158 -6.83 -2.76 -13.09
N LYS A 159 -8.11 -2.50 -12.82
CA LYS A 159 -8.65 -1.15 -12.67
C LYS A 159 -8.58 -0.61 -11.24
N TYR A 160 -8.83 -1.45 -10.24
CA TYR A 160 -9.06 -1.00 -8.86
C TYR A 160 -8.00 -1.44 -7.85
N SER A 161 -7.23 -2.50 -8.13
CA SER A 161 -6.04 -2.84 -7.33
C SER A 161 -4.89 -1.90 -7.72
N PRO A 162 -4.30 -1.16 -6.78
CA PRO A 162 -3.17 -0.27 -7.08
C PRO A 162 -1.96 -1.01 -7.65
N THR A 163 -1.70 -2.22 -7.16
CA THR A 163 -0.65 -3.11 -7.68
C THR A 163 -0.88 -3.43 -9.15
N MET A 164 -2.04 -3.98 -9.48
CA MET A 164 -2.32 -4.40 -10.87
C MET A 164 -2.54 -3.22 -11.82
N PHE A 165 -3.03 -2.09 -11.31
CA PHE A 165 -3.03 -0.84 -12.05
C PHE A 165 -1.61 -0.43 -12.42
N THR A 166 -0.67 -0.51 -11.46
CA THR A 166 0.72 -0.13 -11.67
C THR A 166 1.43 -1.07 -12.64
N VAL A 167 1.30 -2.39 -12.47
CA VAL A 167 1.83 -3.37 -13.43
C VAL A 167 1.32 -3.06 -14.84
N SER A 168 0.01 -2.82 -15.00
CA SER A 168 -0.60 -2.47 -16.28
C SER A 168 -0.09 -1.13 -16.84
N ALA A 169 0.12 -0.13 -15.98
CA ALA A 169 0.64 1.18 -16.39
C ALA A 169 2.10 1.08 -16.89
N VAL A 170 2.95 0.32 -16.21
CA VAL A 170 4.34 0.09 -16.63
C VAL A 170 4.40 -0.68 -17.94
N MET A 171 3.63 -1.78 -18.09
CA MET A 171 3.56 -2.52 -19.35
C MET A 171 3.13 -1.62 -20.51
N LYS A 172 2.09 -0.79 -20.31
CA LYS A 172 1.64 0.18 -21.31
C LYS A 172 2.71 1.22 -21.64
N ALA A 173 3.45 1.69 -20.63
CA ALA A 173 4.54 2.64 -20.83
C ALA A 173 5.65 2.04 -21.72
N ALA A 174 5.93 0.74 -21.54
CA ALA A 174 6.81 -0.10 -22.35
C ALA A 174 6.20 -0.56 -23.70
N GLY A 175 4.96 -0.15 -24.00
CA GLY A 175 4.31 -0.37 -25.29
C GLY A 175 3.62 -1.72 -25.49
N PHE A 176 3.41 -2.51 -24.43
CA PHE A 176 2.70 -3.79 -24.50
C PHE A 176 1.64 -3.97 -23.40
N THR A 177 0.88 -5.07 -23.48
CA THR A 177 -0.18 -5.41 -22.54
C THR A 177 -0.22 -6.92 -22.30
N PHE A 178 -0.97 -7.35 -21.28
CA PHE A 178 -1.27 -8.78 -21.08
C PHE A 178 -1.93 -9.44 -22.30
N ALA A 179 -2.72 -8.69 -23.07
CA ALA A 179 -3.32 -9.19 -24.31
C ALA A 179 -2.26 -9.44 -25.38
N ASN A 180 -1.27 -8.53 -25.50
CA ASN A 180 -0.15 -8.74 -26.42
C ASN A 180 0.69 -9.96 -26.02
N LEU A 181 1.00 -10.14 -24.73
CA LEU A 181 1.73 -11.32 -24.25
C LEU A 181 1.03 -12.61 -24.64
N ARG A 182 -0.30 -12.70 -24.46
CA ARG A 182 -1.09 -13.87 -24.90
C ARG A 182 -1.03 -14.07 -26.42
N GLN A 183 -1.16 -12.98 -27.18
CA GLN A 183 -1.09 -13.03 -28.64
C GLN A 183 0.26 -13.55 -29.15
N TRP A 184 1.35 -13.29 -28.42
CA TRP A 184 2.68 -13.78 -28.76
C TRP A 184 2.92 -15.23 -28.30
N GLY A 185 1.95 -15.87 -27.64
CA GLY A 185 2.07 -17.24 -27.11
C GLY A 185 2.47 -17.31 -25.62
N GLY A 186 2.50 -16.18 -24.92
CA GLY A 186 2.78 -16.11 -23.49
C GLY A 186 1.65 -16.66 -22.61
N LYS A 187 2.00 -17.00 -21.37
CA LYS A 187 1.06 -17.51 -20.34
C LYS A 187 1.08 -16.58 -19.12
N ILE A 188 -0.04 -16.49 -18.41
CA ILE A 188 -0.15 -15.67 -17.21
C ILE A 188 -0.61 -16.56 -16.06
N GLN A 189 0.22 -16.67 -15.03
CA GLN A 189 -0.12 -17.24 -13.74
C GLN A 189 -0.58 -16.10 -12.84
N SER A 190 -1.87 -16.04 -12.52
CA SER A 190 -2.38 -15.09 -11.54
C SER A 190 -2.32 -15.70 -10.15
N VAL A 191 -1.79 -14.94 -9.20
CA VAL A 191 -1.85 -15.24 -7.78
C VAL A 191 -2.62 -14.15 -7.02
N THR A 192 -3.06 -14.45 -5.80
CA THR A 192 -3.88 -13.51 -5.01
C THR A 192 -3.06 -12.51 -4.20
N ARG A 193 -1.76 -12.77 -3.99
CA ARG A 193 -0.84 -11.90 -3.24
C ARG A 193 0.62 -12.14 -3.64
N PRO A 194 1.55 -11.21 -3.34
CA PRO A 194 2.95 -11.37 -3.73
C PRO A 194 3.65 -12.62 -3.16
N SER A 195 3.27 -13.03 -1.96
CA SER A 195 3.81 -14.17 -1.22
C SER A 195 3.10 -15.50 -1.50
N HIS A 196 2.23 -15.59 -2.51
CA HIS A 196 1.45 -16.81 -2.76
C HIS A 196 2.34 -18.02 -3.08
N PRO A 197 2.06 -19.22 -2.53
CA PRO A 197 2.95 -20.38 -2.66
C PRO A 197 3.13 -20.84 -4.10
N ASP A 198 2.07 -20.78 -4.92
CA ASP A 198 2.12 -21.14 -6.34
C ASP A 198 3.17 -20.34 -7.14
N ARG A 199 3.51 -19.12 -6.70
CA ARG A 199 4.60 -18.36 -7.33
C ARG A 199 5.95 -18.95 -7.00
N ARG A 200 6.19 -19.27 -5.72
CA ARG A 200 7.42 -19.91 -5.26
C ARG A 200 7.61 -21.25 -5.95
N GLU A 201 6.59 -22.10 -5.95
CA GLU A 201 6.61 -23.38 -6.65
C GLU A 201 6.90 -23.20 -8.14
N ALA A 202 6.31 -22.19 -8.78
CA ALA A 202 6.54 -21.93 -10.19
C ALA A 202 7.97 -21.45 -10.50
N LEU A 203 8.58 -20.65 -9.62
CA LEU A 203 9.99 -20.26 -9.68
C LEU A 203 10.89 -21.50 -9.56
N GLU A 204 10.69 -22.30 -8.51
CA GLU A 204 11.49 -23.51 -8.22
C GLU A 204 11.41 -24.53 -9.35
N LYS A 205 10.22 -24.72 -9.96
CA LYS A 205 10.02 -25.64 -11.09
C LYS A 205 10.39 -25.04 -12.46
N GLY A 206 10.79 -23.77 -12.53
CA GLY A 206 11.08 -23.09 -13.80
C GLY A 206 9.88 -22.95 -14.76
N THR A 207 8.66 -23.07 -14.23
CA THR A 207 7.43 -23.04 -15.05
C THR A 207 7.03 -21.62 -15.45
N ILE A 208 7.56 -20.61 -14.75
CA ILE A 208 7.51 -19.20 -15.13
C ILE A 208 8.89 -18.69 -15.52
N ASN A 209 8.94 -17.62 -16.31
CA ASN A 209 10.18 -16.94 -16.68
C ASN A 209 10.08 -15.42 -16.53
N ALA A 210 9.01 -14.93 -15.88
CA ALA A 210 8.87 -13.54 -15.50
C ALA A 210 7.99 -13.40 -14.24
N VAL A 211 8.27 -12.40 -13.41
CA VAL A 211 7.44 -11.96 -12.28
C VAL A 211 7.28 -10.45 -12.33
N PHE A 212 6.04 -9.96 -12.43
CA PHE A 212 5.72 -8.53 -12.41
C PHE A 212 4.82 -8.22 -11.22
N ASP A 213 5.37 -7.61 -10.17
CA ASP A 213 4.62 -7.36 -8.93
C ASP A 213 5.31 -6.33 -8.00
N GLU A 214 4.62 -5.96 -6.94
CA GLU A 214 5.18 -5.33 -5.73
C GLU A 214 5.55 -6.39 -4.68
N GLY A 215 5.93 -5.97 -3.47
CA GLY A 215 6.07 -6.90 -2.35
C GLY A 215 7.32 -7.75 -2.48
N ILE A 216 8.37 -7.14 -3.02
CA ILE A 216 9.61 -7.81 -3.40
C ILE A 216 10.30 -8.52 -2.23
N LYS A 217 10.01 -8.12 -0.98
CA LYS A 217 10.46 -8.82 0.23
C LYS A 217 10.05 -10.30 0.27
N SER A 218 8.94 -10.70 -0.38
CA SER A 218 8.40 -12.06 -0.29
C SER A 218 8.84 -13.02 -1.41
N TRP A 219 9.29 -12.48 -2.55
CA TRP A 219 9.62 -13.30 -3.74
C TRP A 219 10.93 -12.87 -4.41
N GLY A 220 11.45 -11.69 -4.08
CA GLY A 220 12.50 -11.06 -4.84
C GLY A 220 13.85 -11.76 -4.77
N GLN A 221 14.26 -12.16 -3.56
CA GLN A 221 15.48 -12.93 -3.37
C GLN A 221 15.38 -14.28 -4.07
N THR A 222 14.25 -14.99 -3.89
CA THR A 222 13.98 -16.27 -4.55
C THR A 222 14.05 -16.18 -6.08
N ALA A 223 13.57 -15.08 -6.67
CA ALA A 223 13.69 -14.88 -8.11
C ALA A 223 15.16 -14.74 -8.56
N ILE A 224 15.98 -13.96 -7.84
CA ILE A 224 17.41 -13.85 -8.15
C ILE A 224 18.12 -15.19 -8.02
N ASP A 225 17.87 -15.92 -6.91
CA ASP A 225 18.47 -17.23 -6.67
C ASP A 225 18.09 -18.24 -7.77
N ALA A 226 16.90 -18.09 -8.35
CA ALA A 226 16.41 -18.87 -9.49
C ALA A 226 16.89 -18.36 -10.86
N GLY A 227 17.87 -17.46 -10.92
CA GLY A 227 18.44 -16.97 -12.18
C GLY A 227 17.55 -15.95 -12.89
N PHE A 228 16.87 -15.07 -12.15
CA PHE A 228 16.18 -13.92 -12.72
C PHE A 228 17.02 -12.65 -12.59
N ARG A 229 16.74 -11.69 -13.47
CA ARG A 229 17.22 -10.31 -13.40
C ARG A 229 16.06 -9.34 -13.37
N TYR A 230 16.24 -8.23 -12.67
CA TYR A 230 15.26 -7.14 -12.68
C TYR A 230 15.52 -6.19 -13.83
N LEU A 231 14.43 -5.80 -14.49
CA LEU A 231 14.45 -4.88 -15.61
C LEU A 231 14.18 -3.46 -15.11
N PRO A 232 14.96 -2.46 -15.56
CA PRO A 232 14.78 -1.08 -15.14
C PRO A 232 13.50 -0.47 -15.72
N VAL A 233 12.84 0.37 -14.93
CA VAL A 233 11.79 1.30 -15.38
C VAL A 233 12.36 2.71 -15.40
N GLU A 234 12.86 3.12 -16.56
CA GLU A 234 13.64 4.34 -16.71
C GLU A 234 13.26 5.14 -17.97
N GLY A 235 13.97 6.24 -18.22
CA GLY A 235 13.85 7.05 -19.43
C GLY A 235 12.42 7.49 -19.75
N ALA A 236 11.98 7.22 -20.97
CA ALA A 236 10.65 7.62 -21.44
C ALA A 236 9.50 6.92 -20.69
N MET A 237 9.71 5.68 -20.22
CA MET A 237 8.70 4.97 -19.42
C MET A 237 8.50 5.66 -18.08
N LEU A 238 9.60 5.92 -17.37
CA LEU A 238 9.56 6.63 -16.09
C LEU A 238 8.92 8.01 -16.24
N LYS A 239 9.27 8.77 -17.29
CA LYS A 239 8.64 10.07 -17.56
C LYS A 239 7.11 9.99 -17.76
N LYS A 240 6.61 8.95 -18.43
CA LYS A 240 5.15 8.72 -18.56
C LYS A 240 4.49 8.41 -17.21
N LEU A 241 5.18 7.65 -16.37
CA LEU A 241 4.69 7.23 -15.05
C LEU A 241 4.70 8.40 -14.05
N THR A 242 5.76 9.21 -14.02
CA THR A 242 5.81 10.40 -13.15
C THR A 242 4.72 11.42 -13.51
N ALA A 243 4.38 11.54 -14.81
CA ALA A 243 3.28 12.40 -15.26
C ALA A 243 1.89 12.01 -14.72
N ILE A 244 1.70 10.74 -14.31
CA ILE A 244 0.46 10.28 -13.70
C ILE A 244 0.51 10.20 -12.17
N GLY A 245 1.67 10.37 -11.55
CA GLY A 245 1.79 10.49 -10.08
C GLY A 245 2.88 9.67 -9.42
N TYR A 246 3.56 8.77 -10.13
CA TYR A 246 4.64 7.99 -9.54
C TYR A 246 5.85 8.87 -9.19
N ARG A 247 6.57 8.49 -8.14
CA ARG A 247 7.93 8.97 -7.86
C ARG A 247 8.94 8.00 -8.47
N ALA A 248 10.06 8.55 -8.94
CA ALA A 248 11.21 7.72 -9.28
C ALA A 248 11.77 7.11 -8.00
N SER A 249 12.17 5.85 -8.07
CA SER A 249 12.82 5.12 -6.99
C SER A 249 13.87 4.16 -7.56
N VAL A 250 14.52 3.42 -6.70
CA VAL A 250 15.45 2.35 -7.05
C VAL A 250 15.15 1.14 -6.21
N LEU A 251 15.45 -0.04 -6.75
CA LEU A 251 15.62 -1.27 -6.02
C LEU A 251 17.10 -1.36 -5.60
N PRO A 252 17.47 -1.07 -4.34
CA PRO A 252 18.85 -0.89 -3.96
C PRO A 252 19.52 -2.21 -3.59
N THR A 253 20.79 -2.34 -3.95
CA THR A 253 21.71 -3.40 -3.51
C THR A 253 21.78 -3.51 -1.99
N SER A 254 21.61 -2.39 -1.27
CA SER A 254 21.58 -2.37 0.20
C SER A 254 20.43 -3.16 0.82
N ARG A 255 19.30 -3.33 0.10
CA ARG A 255 18.15 -4.15 0.54
C ARG A 255 18.10 -5.50 -0.15
N PHE A 256 18.75 -5.63 -1.31
CA PHE A 256 18.80 -6.85 -2.11
C PHE A 256 20.25 -7.12 -2.54
N PRO A 257 21.10 -7.66 -1.66
CA PRO A 257 22.55 -7.79 -1.90
C PRO A 257 22.93 -8.65 -3.11
N ALA A 258 22.01 -9.51 -3.57
CA ALA A 258 22.21 -10.35 -4.74
C ALA A 258 22.05 -9.60 -6.08
N LEU A 259 21.67 -8.31 -6.05
CA LEU A 259 21.64 -7.47 -7.24
C LEU A 259 23.06 -7.06 -7.65
N PRO A 260 23.38 -7.04 -8.96
CA PRO A 260 24.68 -6.56 -9.43
C PRO A 260 24.84 -5.03 -9.31
N SER A 261 23.73 -4.28 -9.28
CA SER A 261 23.68 -2.83 -9.12
C SER A 261 22.25 -2.39 -8.76
N ASP A 262 22.09 -1.17 -8.29
CA ASP A 262 20.77 -0.58 -8.04
C ASP A 262 19.95 -0.52 -9.33
N VAL A 263 18.70 -0.96 -9.29
CA VAL A 263 17.83 -1.02 -10.47
C VAL A 263 16.78 0.10 -10.41
N PRO A 264 16.80 1.08 -11.34
CA PRO A 264 15.80 2.14 -11.40
C PRO A 264 14.38 1.59 -11.56
N THR A 265 13.44 2.13 -10.78
CA THR A 265 12.02 1.75 -10.87
C THR A 265 11.09 2.88 -10.38
N VAL A 266 9.81 2.58 -10.20
CA VAL A 266 8.83 3.47 -9.57
C VAL A 266 8.56 3.09 -8.11
N ASP A 267 8.40 4.12 -7.30
CA ASP A 267 8.02 4.00 -5.89
C ASP A 267 6.62 3.39 -5.72
N PHE A 268 6.49 2.50 -4.74
CA PHE A 268 5.23 1.93 -4.27
C PHE A 268 5.10 2.04 -2.74
N SER A 269 5.86 2.94 -2.13
CA SER A 269 6.00 3.06 -0.67
C SER A 269 4.86 3.83 0.00
N GLY A 270 4.79 3.66 1.31
CA GLY A 270 3.97 4.41 2.26
C GLY A 270 2.49 4.04 2.23
N TRP A 271 1.90 4.02 3.42
CA TRP A 271 0.47 3.74 3.60
C TRP A 271 -0.25 4.97 4.16
N PRO A 272 -0.70 5.92 3.31
CA PRO A 272 -1.34 7.13 3.78
C PRO A 272 -2.75 6.86 4.33
N MET A 273 -3.01 7.38 5.51
CA MET A 273 -4.36 7.65 5.99
C MET A 273 -4.86 8.93 5.35
N VAL A 274 -5.93 8.83 4.55
CA VAL A 274 -6.52 9.95 3.82
C VAL A 274 -7.97 10.18 4.22
N VAL A 275 -8.35 11.45 4.26
CA VAL A 275 -9.70 11.91 4.60
C VAL A 275 -10.20 12.86 3.53
N ASN A 276 -11.51 13.16 3.56
CA ASN A 276 -12.03 14.27 2.76
C ASN A 276 -11.49 15.61 3.28
N ALA A 277 -11.18 16.55 2.38
CA ALA A 277 -10.68 17.88 2.73
C ALA A 277 -11.69 18.72 3.53
N ALA A 278 -12.98 18.37 3.50
CA ALA A 278 -14.03 19.01 4.28
C ALA A 278 -14.16 18.46 5.71
N MET A 279 -13.35 17.46 6.11
CA MET A 279 -13.33 16.99 7.49
C MET A 279 -13.00 18.16 8.44
N PRO A 280 -13.74 18.35 9.55
CA PRO A 280 -13.44 19.43 10.49
C PRO A 280 -12.00 19.34 11.03
N GLU A 281 -11.35 20.49 11.20
CA GLU A 281 -9.94 20.54 11.63
C GLU A 281 -9.73 19.86 12.99
N ASP A 282 -10.63 20.04 13.95
CA ASP A 282 -10.52 19.43 15.27
C ASP A 282 -10.70 17.91 15.23
N VAL A 283 -11.49 17.38 14.28
CA VAL A 283 -11.60 15.94 14.07
C VAL A 283 -10.29 15.38 13.52
N ALA A 284 -9.69 16.04 12.52
CA ALA A 284 -8.40 15.64 11.99
C ALA A 284 -7.26 15.75 13.00
N TYR A 285 -7.29 16.77 13.87
CA TYR A 285 -6.35 16.90 14.99
C TYR A 285 -6.50 15.75 15.99
N ALA A 286 -7.74 15.44 16.39
CA ALA A 286 -8.04 14.36 17.31
C ALA A 286 -7.63 12.98 16.76
N LEU A 287 -7.67 12.77 15.45
CA LEU A 287 -7.11 11.55 14.83
C LEU A 287 -5.60 11.43 15.08
N CYS A 288 -4.84 12.51 14.93
CA CYS A 288 -3.41 12.50 15.20
C CYS A 288 -3.11 12.27 16.70
N GLU A 289 -3.89 12.87 17.61
CA GLU A 289 -3.79 12.58 19.05
C GLU A 289 -4.10 11.12 19.36
N ALA A 290 -5.11 10.54 18.70
CA ALA A 290 -5.46 9.13 18.88
C ALA A 290 -4.33 8.20 18.39
N ILE A 291 -3.71 8.52 17.26
CA ILE A 291 -2.52 7.79 16.76
C ILE A 291 -1.38 7.90 17.78
N GLU A 292 -1.06 9.10 18.26
CA GLU A 292 0.01 9.29 19.26
C GLU A 292 -0.25 8.51 20.55
N ALA A 293 -1.48 8.60 21.07
CA ALA A 293 -1.88 7.93 22.30
C ALA A 293 -1.87 6.39 22.19
N ARG A 294 -2.01 5.85 20.98
CA ARG A 294 -2.07 4.41 20.71
C ARG A 294 -0.90 3.89 19.89
N LYS A 295 0.14 4.70 19.64
CA LYS A 295 1.26 4.37 18.75
C LYS A 295 1.95 3.05 19.08
N ALA A 296 1.99 2.67 20.35
CA ALA A 296 2.58 1.41 20.82
C ALA A 296 1.80 0.16 20.39
N LEU A 297 0.54 0.32 19.97
CA LEU A 297 -0.35 -0.75 19.54
C LEU A 297 -0.59 -0.76 18.03
N MET A 298 -0.08 0.25 17.31
CA MET A 298 -0.27 0.35 15.87
C MET A 298 0.86 -0.36 15.13
N PRO A 299 0.55 -1.26 14.20
CA PRO A 299 1.56 -1.98 13.44
C PRO A 299 2.24 -1.08 12.39
N THR A 300 3.49 -1.40 12.07
CA THR A 300 4.29 -0.77 11.02
C THR A 300 4.90 -1.84 10.12
N ASP A 301 4.95 -1.60 8.81
CA ASP A 301 5.53 -2.55 7.83
C ASP A 301 7.05 -2.67 7.94
N ASN A 302 7.70 -1.64 8.49
CA ASN A 302 9.14 -1.65 8.73
C ASN A 302 9.51 -2.36 10.05
N PHE A 303 8.53 -2.90 10.79
CA PHE A 303 8.70 -3.61 12.06
C PHE A 303 9.40 -2.80 13.16
N LYS A 304 9.36 -1.47 13.09
CA LYS A 304 9.91 -0.56 14.12
C LYS A 304 8.77 0.05 14.96
N PRO A 305 9.02 0.42 16.23
CA PRO A 305 8.06 1.20 17.00
C PRO A 305 7.63 2.45 16.22
N LEU A 306 6.33 2.75 16.25
CA LEU A 306 5.79 3.87 15.49
C LEU A 306 6.35 5.21 15.98
N ASP A 307 7.03 5.92 15.07
CA ASP A 307 7.50 7.29 15.28
C ASP A 307 6.54 8.29 14.64
N MET A 308 6.02 9.21 15.47
CA MET A 308 5.09 10.25 15.03
C MET A 308 5.73 11.24 14.06
N ALA A 309 7.04 11.48 14.16
CA ALA A 309 7.74 12.37 13.22
C ALA A 309 7.78 11.75 11.82
N GLN A 310 8.04 10.44 11.73
CA GLN A 310 8.09 9.71 10.46
C GLN A 310 6.75 9.80 9.69
N LEU A 311 5.62 9.80 10.40
CA LEU A 311 4.28 9.89 9.79
C LEU A 311 4.04 11.13 8.93
N CYS A 312 4.86 12.18 9.10
CA CYS A 312 4.78 13.43 8.34
C CYS A 312 6.08 13.82 7.63
N ALA A 313 7.10 12.95 7.67
CA ALA A 313 8.46 13.25 7.20
C ALA A 313 8.60 13.36 5.67
N ASN A 314 7.70 12.71 4.91
CA ASN A 314 7.80 12.61 3.45
C ASN A 314 9.12 11.97 2.99
N ASP A 315 9.60 10.96 3.72
CA ASP A 315 10.82 10.23 3.40
C ASP A 315 10.55 9.04 2.44
N GLN A 316 11.51 8.12 2.32
CA GLN A 316 11.40 6.94 1.44
C GLN A 316 10.41 5.89 1.94
N GLU A 317 10.11 5.82 3.24
CA GLU A 317 9.17 4.87 3.81
C GLU A 317 7.77 5.47 3.98
N ALA A 318 7.68 6.79 4.20
CA ALA A 318 6.44 7.53 4.37
C ALA A 318 6.25 8.66 3.33
N PRO A 319 6.37 8.38 2.02
CA PRO A 319 6.22 9.40 0.99
C PRO A 319 4.78 9.93 0.87
N TYR A 320 4.61 11.23 0.61
CA TYR A 320 3.30 11.77 0.23
C TYR A 320 3.39 13.01 -0.66
N ASP A 321 2.56 13.05 -1.71
CA ASP A 321 2.32 14.26 -2.52
C ASP A 321 0.97 14.93 -2.20
N VAL A 322 0.11 14.25 -1.44
CA VAL A 322 -1.17 14.79 -0.98
C VAL A 322 -0.90 15.60 0.29
N PRO A 323 -1.25 16.91 0.33
CA PRO A 323 -0.98 17.74 1.49
C PRO A 323 -1.66 17.21 2.76
N LEU A 324 -0.99 17.41 3.89
CA LEU A 324 -1.59 17.16 5.21
C LEU A 324 -2.87 17.97 5.38
N HIS A 325 -3.85 17.39 6.07
CA HIS A 325 -5.05 18.09 6.50
C HIS A 325 -4.66 19.24 7.45
N ARG A 326 -5.40 20.35 7.45
CA ARG A 326 -5.06 21.53 8.27
C ARG A 326 -4.96 21.19 9.76
N GLY A 327 -5.93 20.43 10.29
CA GLY A 327 -5.90 19.91 11.67
C GLY A 327 -4.72 18.99 11.97
N ALA A 328 -4.39 18.06 11.06
CA ALA A 328 -3.23 17.18 11.23
C ALA A 328 -1.90 17.97 11.18
N LYS A 329 -1.77 18.90 10.23
CA LYS A 329 -0.63 19.80 10.15
C LYS A 329 -0.46 20.63 11.43
N ARG A 330 -1.56 21.17 11.98
CA ARG A 330 -1.57 21.89 13.26
C ARG A 330 -1.00 21.02 14.38
N PHE A 331 -1.50 19.79 14.52
CA PHE A 331 -1.00 18.83 15.50
C PHE A 331 0.51 18.60 15.37
N TYR A 332 1.00 18.26 14.17
CA TYR A 332 2.43 17.94 13.99
C TYR A 332 3.34 19.15 14.25
N LEU A 333 2.89 20.37 13.93
CA LEU A 333 3.64 21.59 14.23
C LEU A 333 3.68 21.87 15.75
N GLU A 334 2.54 21.81 16.43
CA GLU A 334 2.44 22.07 17.87
C GLU A 334 3.25 21.07 18.71
N LYS A 335 3.28 19.81 18.28
CA LYS A 335 4.06 18.74 18.93
C LYS A 335 5.54 18.71 18.52
N GLY A 336 5.94 19.56 17.56
CA GLY A 336 7.33 19.62 17.07
C GLY A 336 7.76 18.47 16.15
N TYR A 337 6.82 17.67 15.65
CA TYR A 337 7.08 16.58 14.70
C TYR A 337 7.30 17.09 13.27
N LEU A 338 6.63 18.17 12.90
CA LEU A 338 6.85 18.87 11.65
C LEU A 338 7.49 20.22 11.97
N LYS A 339 8.53 20.60 11.23
CA LYS A 339 9.09 21.95 11.31
C LYS A 339 8.25 22.89 10.45
N SER A 340 7.89 24.05 10.97
CA SER A 340 7.42 25.16 10.14
C SER A 340 8.51 25.44 9.11
N GLY A 341 8.21 25.23 7.82
CA GLY A 341 9.17 25.55 6.76
C GLY A 341 9.66 26.99 6.92
N LEU A 342 10.98 27.17 6.90
CA LEU A 342 11.63 28.45 6.63
C LEU A 342 11.32 28.88 5.19
#